data_AF-A0A4R8XKV1-F1
#
_entry.id   AF-A0A4R8XKV1-F1
#
_cell.length_a   1.000
_cell.length_b   1.000
_cell.length_c   1.000
_cell.angle_alpha   90.00
_cell.angle_beta   90.00
_cell.angle_gamma   90.00
#
_symmetry.space_group_name_H-M   'P 1'
#
loop_
_entity.id
_entity.type
_entity.pdbx_description
1 polymer ?
#
loop_
_entity_poly.entity_id
_entity_poly.type
_entity_poly.pdbx_seq_one_letter_code
_entity_poly.pdbx_strand_id
1 'polypeptide(L)'
;MDVFPDFGAVGGASELKSIVGAMLTFVLIMSVLMMLTSGVTWALASAHGNFQTASRARVGLWVACGAAALAGAGVAWVNFLLGVGATL
;
A
#
# COMPACT_ATOMS: atom_id res chain seq x y z
N MET A 1 -44.32 9.42 -9.41
CA MET A 1 -43.22 8.49 -9.09
C MET A 1 -42.05 9.35 -8.67
N ASP A 2 -41.94 9.66 -7.38
CA ASP A 2 -40.85 10.46 -6.84
C ASP A 2 -39.59 9.59 -6.74
N VAL A 3 -38.74 9.68 -7.75
CA VAL A 3 -37.40 9.10 -7.72
C VAL A 3 -36.52 10.07 -6.94
N PHE A 4 -36.37 9.83 -5.64
CA PHE A 4 -35.42 10.53 -4.80
C PHE A 4 -34.07 9.79 -4.82
N PRO A 5 -32.93 10.50 -4.80
CA PRO A 5 -31.62 9.88 -4.62
C PRO A 5 -31.55 9.13 -3.29
N ASP A 6 -31.13 7.86 -3.34
CA ASP A 6 -30.88 7.03 -2.17
C ASP A 6 -29.58 7.47 -1.48
N PHE A 7 -29.71 8.37 -0.51
CA PHE A 7 -28.60 8.81 0.33
C PHE A 7 -28.16 7.76 1.37
N GLY A 8 -28.92 6.66 1.52
CA GLY A 8 -28.54 5.53 2.37
C GLY A 8 -27.25 4.86 1.92
N ALA A 9 -27.00 4.81 0.60
CA ALA A 9 -25.74 4.32 0.03
C ALA A 9 -24.52 5.17 0.43
N VAL A 10 -24.71 6.47 0.71
CA VAL A 10 -23.65 7.39 1.15
C VAL A 10 -23.41 7.32 2.66
N GLY A 11 -24.39 6.83 3.43
CA GLY A 11 -24.30 6.67 4.88
C GLY A 11 -23.20 5.70 5.32
N GLY A 12 -22.88 4.69 4.50
CA GLY A 12 -21.80 3.73 4.77
C GLY A 12 -20.38 4.24 4.46
N ALA A 13 -20.22 5.44 3.91
CA ALA A 13 -18.92 5.95 3.47
C ALA A 13 -17.89 6.06 4.61
N SER A 14 -18.35 6.38 5.83
CA SER A 14 -17.47 6.46 7.01
C SER A 14 -16.90 5.10 7.40
N GLU A 15 -17.72 4.05 7.35
CA GLU A 15 -17.31 2.69 7.68
C GLU A 15 -16.37 2.12 6.60
N LEU A 16 -16.70 2.36 5.33
CA LEU A 16 -15.81 1.99 4.21
C LEU A 16 -14.44 2.66 4.34
N LYS A 17 -14.39 3.95 4.68
CA LYS A 17 -13.13 4.68 4.91
C LYS A 17 -12.33 4.05 6.05
N SER A 18 -12.99 3.65 7.13
CA SER A 18 -12.34 2.99 8.27
C SER A 18 -11.74 1.64 7.89
N ILE A 19 -12.48 0.81 7.15
CA ILE A 19 -12.02 -0.49 6.66
C ILE A 19 -10.81 -0.32 5.72
N VAL A 20 -10.90 0.60 4.76
CA VAL A 20 -9.79 0.88 3.83
C VAL A 20 -8.56 1.40 4.58
N GLY A 21 -8.73 2.28 5.57
CA GLY A 21 -7.63 2.76 6.41
C GLY A 21 -6.95 1.63 7.20
N ALA A 22 -7.73 0.69 7.73
CA ALA A 22 -7.20 -0.49 8.41
C ALA A 22 -6.40 -1.41 7.46
N MET A 23 -6.92 -1.65 6.25
CA MET A 23 -6.22 -2.43 5.22
C MET A 23 -4.91 -1.76 4.78
N LEU A 24 -4.88 -0.44 4.62
CA LEU A 24 -3.64 0.30 4.31
C LEU A 24 -2.60 0.16 5.42
N THR A 25 -3.02 0.22 6.68
CA THR A 25 -2.13 0.01 7.82
C THR A 25 -1.54 -1.40 7.82
N PHE A 26 -2.37 -2.41 7.53
CA PHE A 26 -1.92 -3.79 7.40
C PHE A 26 -0.87 -3.95 6.29
N VAL A 27 -1.11 -3.38 5.11
CA VAL A 27 -0.16 -3.40 3.99
C VAL A 27 1.16 -2.73 4.37
N LEU A 28 1.10 -1.58 5.06
CA LEU A 28 2.29 -0.86 5.50
C LEU A 28 3.12 -1.69 6.47
N ILE A 29 2.48 -2.33 7.46
CA ILE A 29 3.15 -3.20 8.43
C ILE A 29 3.83 -4.37 7.72
N MET A 30 3.11 -5.06 6.82
CA MET A 30 3.66 -6.20 6.08
C MET A 30 4.82 -5.79 5.16
N SER A 31 4.72 -4.64 4.50
CA SER A 31 5.80 -4.08 3.69
C SER A 31 7.05 -3.83 4.54
N VAL A 32 6.92 -3.20 5.71
CA VAL A 32 8.06 -2.94 6.61
C VAL A 32 8.67 -4.24 7.14
N LEU A 33 7.86 -5.21 7.56
CA LEU A 33 8.36 -6.53 7.99
C LEU A 33 9.15 -7.23 6.87
N MET A 34 8.66 -7.16 5.63
CA MET A 34 9.36 -7.74 4.48
C MET A 34 10.65 -6.97 4.14
N MET A 35 10.65 -5.65 4.31
CA MET A 35 11.83 -4.80 4.13
C MET A 35 12.92 -5.14 5.15
N LEU A 36 12.54 -5.35 6.42
CA LEU A 36 13.45 -5.75 7.49
C LEU A 36 14.07 -7.13 7.25
N THR A 37 13.24 -8.13 6.95
CA THR A 37 13.73 -9.49 6.69
C THR A 37 14.62 -9.57 5.45
N SER A 38 14.28 -8.85 4.37
CA SER A 38 15.15 -8.71 3.19
C SER A 38 16.46 -8.00 3.51
N GLY A 39 16.44 -6.93 4.32
CA GLY A 39 17.65 -6.20 4.70
C GLY A 39 18.62 -7.06 5.52
N VAL A 40 18.11 -7.79 6.51
CA VAL A 40 18.92 -8.68 7.36
C VAL A 40 19.51 -9.84 6.53
N THR A 41 18.70 -10.47 5.68
CA THR A 41 19.17 -11.57 4.83
C THR A 41 20.20 -11.10 3.80
N TRP A 42 20.05 -9.89 3.25
CA TRP A 42 21.04 -9.31 2.35
C TRP A 42 22.39 -9.07 3.04
N ALA A 43 22.37 -8.52 4.27
CA ALA A 43 23.57 -8.29 5.06
C ALA A 43 24.33 -9.60 5.38
N LEU A 44 23.62 -10.61 5.89
CA LEU A 44 24.21 -11.92 6.20
C LEU A 44 24.76 -12.60 4.94
N ALA A 45 23.97 -12.67 3.87
CA ALA A 45 24.39 -13.36 2.65
C ALA A 45 25.61 -12.69 2.00
N SER A 46 25.70 -11.36 2.08
CA SER A 46 26.87 -10.60 1.58
C SER A 46 28.12 -10.86 2.42
N ALA A 47 27.99 -10.96 3.75
CA ALA A 47 29.11 -11.27 4.64
C ALA A 47 29.65 -12.71 4.46
N HIS A 48 28.76 -13.66 4.15
CA HIS A 48 29.13 -15.07 3.93
C HIS A 48 29.52 -15.42 2.48
N GLY A 49 29.59 -14.43 1.57
CA GLY A 49 29.96 -14.66 0.17
C GLY A 49 28.89 -15.38 -0.67
N ASN A 50 27.65 -15.45 -0.21
CA ASN A 50 26.55 -16.11 -0.91
C ASN A 50 25.77 -15.15 -1.82
N PHE A 51 26.29 -14.93 -3.03
CA PHE A 51 25.78 -13.95 -3.99
C PHE A 51 24.36 -14.24 -4.51
N GLN A 52 23.95 -15.51 -4.61
CA GLN A 52 22.61 -15.87 -5.06
C GLN A 52 21.54 -15.41 -4.06
N THR A 53 21.77 -15.65 -2.77
CA THR A 53 20.82 -15.22 -1.73
C THR A 53 20.87 -13.70 -1.52
N ALA A 54 22.06 -13.09 -1.60
CA ALA A 54 22.20 -11.64 -1.47
C ALA A 54 21.46 -10.87 -2.58
N SER A 55 21.53 -11.33 -3.83
CA SER A 55 20.82 -10.69 -4.95
C SER A 55 19.29 -10.78 -4.80
N ARG A 56 18.76 -11.95 -4.40
CA ARG A 56 17.32 -12.13 -4.14
C ARG A 56 16.82 -11.27 -2.99
N ALA A 57 17.58 -11.18 -1.91
CA ALA A 57 17.25 -10.33 -0.76
C ALA A 57 17.21 -8.84 -1.14
N ARG A 58 18.14 -8.38 -1.98
CA ARG A 58 18.13 -7.00 -2.51
C ARG A 58 16.88 -6.73 -3.35
N VAL A 59 16.46 -7.66 -4.19
CA VAL A 59 15.20 -7.52 -4.97
C VAL A 59 14.00 -7.46 -4.03
N GLY A 60 13.95 -8.32 -3.00
CA GLY A 60 12.89 -8.30 -1.99
C GLY A 60 12.74 -6.95 -1.30
N LEU A 61 13.86 -6.28 -1.00
CA LEU A 61 13.87 -4.91 -0.44
C LEU A 61 13.20 -3.90 -1.39
N TRP A 62 13.54 -3.94 -2.69
CA TRP A 62 12.95 -3.05 -3.69
C TRP A 62 11.46 -3.31 -3.90
N VAL A 63 11.03 -4.57 -3.88
CA VAL A 63 9.61 -4.93 -3.98
C VAL A 63 8.83 -4.41 -2.77
N ALA A 64 9.36 -4.57 -1.55
CA ALA A 64 8.74 -4.04 -0.34
C ALA A 64 8.58 -2.51 -0.41
N CYS A 65 9.64 -1.81 -0.84
CA CYS A 65 9.63 -0.37 -1.04
C CYS A 65 8.59 0.06 -2.10
N GLY A 66 8.54 -0.66 -3.23
CA GLY A 66 7.55 -0.44 -4.28
C GLY A 66 6.11 -0.65 -3.81
N ALA A 67 5.85 -1.67 -3.00
CA ALA A 67 4.54 -1.93 -2.42
C ALA A 67 4.09 -0.81 -1.48
N ALA A 68 4.98 -0.30 -0.62
CA ALA A 68 4.68 0.84 0.26
C ALA A 68 4.39 2.12 -0.56
N ALA A 69 5.23 2.40 -1.56
CA ALA A 69 5.05 3.55 -2.44
C ALA A 69 3.72 3.48 -3.21
N LEU A 70 3.36 2.30 -3.74
CA LEU A 70 2.13 2.09 -4.49
C LEU A 70 0.89 2.23 -3.59
N ALA A 71 0.93 1.71 -2.36
CA ALA A 71 -0.15 1.88 -1.40
C ALA A 71 -0.41 3.36 -1.07
N GLY A 72 0.65 4.15 -0.86
CA GLY A 72 0.53 5.59 -0.63
C GLY A 72 0.09 6.38 -1.88
N ALA A 73 0.70 6.09 -3.02
CA ALA A 73 0.39 6.75 -4.29
C ALA A 73 -1.04 6.50 -4.75
N GLY A 74 -1.60 5.31 -4.49
CA GLY A 74 -3.00 4.98 -4.79
C GLY A 74 -3.97 5.93 -4.10
N VAL A 75 -3.74 6.24 -2.82
CA VAL A 75 -4.58 7.19 -2.07
C VAL A 75 -4.48 8.60 -2.66
N ALA A 76 -3.27 9.07 -2.96
CA ALA A 76 -3.06 10.38 -3.57
C ALA A 76 -3.73 10.48 -4.94
N TRP A 77 -3.66 9.44 -5.76
CA TRP A 77 -4.26 9.40 -7.08
C TRP A 77 -5.79 9.42 -7.01
N VAL A 78 -6.41 8.62 -6.16
CA VAL A 78 -7.87 8.65 -5.97
C VAL A 78 -8.32 10.05 -5.54
N ASN A 79 -7.59 10.69 -4.61
CA ASN A 79 -7.90 12.04 -4.18
C ASN A 79 -7.79 13.07 -5.31
N PHE A 80 -6.78 12.95 -6.16
CA PHE A 80 -6.63 13.77 -7.36
C PHE A 80 -7.81 13.61 -8.33
N LEU A 81 -8.22 12.37 -8.63
CA LEU A 81 -9.34 12.10 -9.54
C LEU A 81 -10.66 12.66 -9.01
N LEU A 82 -10.92 12.50 -7.71
CA LEU A 82 -12.09 13.09 -7.06
C LEU A 82 -12.06 14.62 -7.15
N GLY A 83 -10.89 15.23 -6.95
CA GLY A 83 -10.70 16.68 -7.11
C GLY A 83 -11.01 17.16 -8.53
N VAL A 84 -10.48 16.49 -9.56
CA VAL A 84 -10.76 16.81 -10.97
C VAL A 84 -12.26 16.68 -11.27
N GLY A 85 -12.90 15.61 -10.80
CA GLY A 85 -14.34 15.38 -11.01
C GLY A 85 -15.22 16.42 -10.32
N ALA A 86 -14.80 16.99 -9.18
CA ALA A 86 -15.53 18.05 -8.50
C ALA A 86 -15.42 19.42 -9.20
N THR A 87 -14.41 19.61 -10.06
CA THR A 87 -14.19 20.85 -10.82
C THR A 87 -14.81 20.87 -12.21
N LEU A 88 -15.31 19.71 -12.67
CA LEU A 88 -15.97 19.53 -13.97
C LEU A 88 -17.50 19.56 -13.80
#